data_AF-A0A950XGN8-F1
#
_entry.id   AF-A0A950XGN8-F1
#
_cell.length_a   1.000
_cell.length_b   1.000
_cell.length_c   1.000
_cell.angle_alpha   90.00
_cell.angle_beta   90.00
_cell.angle_gamma   90.00
#
_symmetry.space_group_name_H-M   'P 1'
#
loop_
_entity.id
_entity.type
_entity.pdbx_description
1 polymer ?
#
loop_
_entity_poly.entity_id
_entity_poly.type
_entity_poly.pdbx_seq_one_letter_code
_entity_poly.pdbx_strand_id
1 'polypeptide(L)'
;MATKAQVEKAIFEREGFRVELELFEGKRQALRPYDYEVMAPHRWKVSDWKNARLSEYVLLVKGITIYRGDGTPIPRDLQLGNLRDTYYEATYGSLEPPVGTP
;
A
#
# COMPACT_ATOMS: atom_id res chain seq x y z
N MET A 1 -13.73 -12.05 9.51
CA MET A 1 -13.45 -10.71 10.08
C MET A 1 -11.96 -10.61 10.32
N ALA A 2 -11.36 -9.47 10.00
CA ALA A 2 -9.93 -9.21 10.16
C ALA A 2 -9.69 -8.01 11.08
N THR A 3 -8.57 -8.03 11.80
CA THR A 3 -8.06 -6.88 12.56
C THR A 3 -7.35 -5.90 11.63
N LYS A 4 -7.16 -4.65 12.09
CA LYS A 4 -6.32 -3.65 11.41
C LYS A 4 -5.00 -4.24 10.92
N ALA A 5 -4.24 -4.85 11.83
CA ALA A 5 -2.94 -5.43 11.54
C ALA A 5 -3.00 -6.55 10.48
N GLN A 6 -4.06 -7.36 10.50
CA GLN A 6 -4.25 -8.41 9.48
C GLN A 6 -4.54 -7.82 8.10
N VAL A 7 -5.34 -6.75 8.02
CA VAL A 7 -5.62 -6.07 6.75
C VAL A 7 -4.37 -5.38 6.20
N GLU A 8 -3.63 -4.65 7.04
CA GLU A 8 -2.38 -3.99 6.65
C GLU A 8 -1.32 -4.99 6.16
N LYS A 9 -1.19 -6.12 6.86
CA LYS A 9 -0.30 -7.21 6.46
C LYS A 9 -0.74 -7.83 5.14
N ALA A 10 -2.02 -8.12 4.97
CA ALA A 10 -2.55 -8.67 3.72
C ALA A 10 -2.35 -7.71 2.53
N ILE A 11 -2.51 -6.41 2.74
CA ILE A 11 -2.20 -5.40 1.71
C ILE A 11 -0.71 -5.46 1.35
N PHE A 12 0.18 -5.50 2.33
CA PHE A 12 1.62 -5.61 2.06
C PHE A 12 1.96 -6.88 1.26
N GLU A 13 1.44 -8.04 1.68
CA GLU A 13 1.70 -9.33 1.03
C GLU A 13 1.13 -9.43 -0.40
N ARG A 14 0.01 -8.76 -0.68
CA ARG A 14 -0.67 -8.80 -1.99
C ARG A 14 -0.24 -7.69 -2.93
N GLU A 15 -0.07 -6.48 -2.40
CA GLU A 15 0.17 -5.28 -3.19
C GLU A 15 1.63 -4.85 -3.19
N GLY A 16 2.46 -5.36 -2.28
CA GLY A 16 3.90 -5.06 -2.24
C GLY A 16 4.24 -3.68 -1.68
N PHE A 17 3.34 -3.04 -0.94
CA PHE A 17 3.62 -1.77 -0.25
C PHE A 17 2.94 -1.69 1.11
N ARG A 18 3.55 -0.96 2.04
CA ARG A 18 3.05 -0.78 3.41
C ARG A 18 2.02 0.33 3.49
N VAL A 19 1.00 0.07 4.28
CA VAL A 19 -0.04 1.03 4.61
C VAL A 19 -0.28 1.09 6.11
N GLU A 20 -0.81 2.21 6.59
CA GLU A 20 -1.33 2.36 7.94
C GLU A 20 -2.77 2.88 7.86
N LEU A 21 -3.69 2.12 8.46
CA LEU A 21 -5.11 2.45 8.54
C LEU A 21 -5.39 3.20 9.86
N GLU A 22 -5.97 4.37 9.75
CA GLU A 22 -6.52 5.09 10.90
C GLU A 22 -8.01 4.71 11.03
N LEU A 23 -8.39 4.06 12.13
CA LEU A 23 -9.79 3.67 12.38
C LEU A 23 -10.51 4.74 13.20
N PHE A 24 -11.84 4.82 13.05
CA PHE A 24 -12.65 5.66 13.94
C PHE A 24 -12.65 5.11 15.38
N GLU A 25 -12.41 5.97 16.37
CA GLU A 25 -12.41 5.60 17.80
C GLU A 25 -13.80 5.08 18.25
N GLY A 26 -13.80 4.13 19.19
CA GLY A 26 -15.02 3.68 19.88
C GLY A 26 -15.72 2.45 19.30
N LYS A 27 -15.22 1.85 18.20
CA LYS A 27 -15.73 0.56 17.73
C LYS A 27 -14.58 -0.44 17.63
N ARG A 28 -14.70 -1.60 18.27
CA ARG A 28 -13.96 -2.82 17.89
C ARG A 28 -14.42 -3.18 16.47
N GLN A 29 -13.92 -2.48 15.46
CA GLN A 29 -14.35 -2.69 14.08
C GLN A 29 -13.61 -3.89 13.55
N ALA A 30 -14.30 -5.01 13.53
CA ALA A 30 -13.99 -6.08 12.64
C ALA A 30 -14.01 -5.54 11.20
N LEU A 31 -12.85 -5.47 10.58
CA LEU A 31 -12.72 -5.12 9.17
C LEU A 31 -13.08 -6.35 8.34
N ARG A 32 -13.51 -6.13 7.09
CA ARG A 32 -13.51 -7.23 6.12
C ARG A 32 -12.06 -7.65 5.85
N PRO A 33 -11.80 -8.93 5.57
CA PRO A 33 -10.47 -9.33 5.12
C PRO A 33 -10.16 -8.73 3.75
N TYR A 34 -8.88 -8.51 3.49
CA TYR A 34 -8.40 -8.02 2.19
C TYR A 34 -8.24 -9.20 1.22
N ASP A 35 -9.34 -9.64 0.62
CA ASP A 35 -9.42 -10.88 -0.17
C ASP A 35 -9.27 -10.66 -1.70
N TYR A 36 -8.54 -9.63 -2.11
CA TYR A 36 -8.28 -9.42 -3.53
C TYR A 36 -7.25 -10.43 -4.06
N GLU A 37 -7.65 -11.22 -5.06
CA GLU A 37 -6.84 -12.33 -5.59
C GLU A 37 -5.62 -11.86 -6.39
N VAL A 38 -5.75 -10.72 -7.07
CA VAL A 38 -4.73 -10.16 -7.94
C VAL A 38 -4.24 -8.82 -7.42
N MET A 39 -2.94 -8.59 -7.57
CA MET A 39 -2.29 -7.31 -7.33
C MET A 39 -2.94 -6.20 -8.17
N ALA A 40 -3.06 -5.00 -7.63
CA ALA A 40 -3.59 -3.87 -8.37
C ALA A 40 -2.68 -3.48 -9.56
N PRO A 41 -3.25 -3.02 -10.70
CA PRO A 41 -2.48 -2.62 -11.87
C PRO A 41 -1.40 -1.59 -11.57
N HIS A 42 -0.21 -1.77 -12.13
CA HIS A 42 0.96 -0.91 -11.85
C HIS A 42 0.71 0.56 -12.24
N ARG A 43 -0.09 0.77 -13.29
CA ARG A 43 -0.46 2.10 -13.82
C ARG A 43 -1.43 2.87 -12.94
N TRP A 44 -2.06 2.22 -11.94
CA TRP A 44 -2.97 2.92 -11.05
C TRP A 44 -2.21 3.91 -10.18
N LYS A 45 -2.84 5.05 -9.90
CA LYS A 45 -2.39 5.93 -8.83
C LYS A 45 -2.83 5.38 -7.48
N VAL A 46 -2.16 5.83 -6.43
CA VAL A 46 -2.59 5.60 -5.04
C VAL A 46 -4.05 6.00 -4.84
N SER A 47 -4.51 7.11 -5.42
CA SER A 47 -5.93 7.51 -5.37
C SER A 47 -6.87 6.47 -5.99
N ASP A 48 -6.53 5.92 -7.14
CA ASP A 48 -7.34 4.92 -7.84
C ASP A 48 -7.44 3.65 -7.03
N TRP A 49 -6.30 3.22 -6.46
CA TRP A 49 -6.23 2.08 -5.56
C TRP A 49 -7.09 2.29 -4.31
N LYS A 50 -6.99 3.45 -3.64
CA LYS A 50 -7.84 3.76 -2.47
C LYS A 50 -9.32 3.67 -2.82
N ASN A 51 -9.72 4.26 -3.95
CA ASN A 51 -11.12 4.25 -4.38
C ASN A 51 -11.62 2.83 -4.71
N ALA A 52 -10.82 2.03 -5.39
CA ALA A 52 -11.23 0.70 -5.84
C ALA A 52 -11.15 -0.37 -4.73
N ARG A 53 -10.11 -0.33 -3.89
CA ARG A 53 -9.80 -1.38 -2.91
C ARG A 53 -10.28 -1.07 -1.50
N LEU A 54 -10.51 0.21 -1.18
CA LEU A 54 -10.89 0.63 0.17
C LEU A 54 -12.34 1.12 0.25
N SER A 55 -13.10 1.06 -0.83
CA SER A 55 -14.51 1.45 -0.87
C SER A 55 -15.34 0.75 0.22
N GLU A 56 -15.08 -0.54 0.46
CA GLU A 56 -15.76 -1.32 1.51
C GLU A 56 -15.36 -0.93 2.94
N TYR A 57 -14.25 -0.19 3.09
CA TYR A 57 -13.69 0.22 4.37
C TYR A 57 -13.99 1.70 4.69
N VAL A 58 -14.63 2.44 3.79
CA VAL A 58 -14.77 3.91 3.87
C VAL A 58 -15.53 4.39 5.11
N LEU A 59 -16.46 3.59 5.64
CA LEU A 59 -17.21 3.89 6.87
C LEU A 59 -16.49 3.45 8.15
N LEU A 60 -15.38 2.73 8.00
CA LEU A 60 -14.63 2.10 9.09
C LEU A 60 -13.24 2.75 9.29
N VAL A 61 -12.67 3.25 8.20
CA VAL A 61 -11.34 3.84 8.15
C VAL A 61 -11.47 5.35 8.00
N LYS A 62 -10.99 6.10 9.00
CA LYS A 62 -10.89 7.57 9.02
C LYS A 62 -9.86 8.07 8.01
N GLY A 63 -8.76 7.34 7.86
CA GLY A 63 -7.63 7.74 7.02
C GLY A 63 -6.75 6.57 6.65
N ILE A 64 -6.00 6.72 5.57
CA ILE A 64 -4.98 5.75 5.19
C ILE A 64 -3.73 6.45 4.71
N THR A 65 -2.62 6.11 5.35
CA THR A 65 -1.27 6.53 4.99
C THR A 65 -0.59 5.40 4.26
N ILE A 66 0.04 5.71 3.13
CA ILE A 66 0.87 4.75 2.39
C ILE A 66 2.30 5.22 2.52
N TYR A 67 3.22 4.28 2.72
CA TYR A 67 4.64 4.58 2.88
C TYR A 67 5.41 4.11 1.65
N ARG A 68 6.54 4.76 1.37
CA ARG A 68 7.62 4.21 0.52
C ARG A 68 8.40 3.14 1.27
N GLY A 69 9.27 2.44 0.53
CA GLY A 69 10.21 1.47 1.12
C GLY A 69 11.09 2.05 2.23
N ASP A 70 11.41 3.34 2.16
CA ASP A 70 12.18 4.08 3.16
C ASP A 70 11.37 4.53 4.39
N GLY A 71 10.07 4.24 4.43
CA GLY A 71 9.16 4.68 5.51
C GLY A 71 8.63 6.11 5.36
N THR A 72 8.91 6.80 4.26
CA THR A 72 8.36 8.14 3.99
C THR A 72 6.89 8.05 3.54
N PRO A 73 5.96 8.82 4.12
CA PRO A 73 4.58 8.85 3.65
C PRO A 73 4.47 9.49 2.26
N ILE A 74 3.64 8.93 1.39
CA ILE A 74 3.52 9.39 0.00
C ILE A 74 2.22 10.14 -0.32
N PRO A 75 2.27 11.06 -1.31
CA PRO A 75 1.09 11.73 -1.84
C PRO A 75 0.24 10.77 -2.70
N ARG A 76 -1.02 11.14 -2.89
CA ARG A 76 -2.05 10.35 -3.59
C ARG A 76 -1.79 10.11 -5.09
N ASP A 77 -0.91 10.88 -5.71
CA ASP A 77 -0.72 10.91 -7.16
C ASP A 77 0.40 9.98 -7.67
N LEU A 78 1.11 9.30 -6.77
CA LEU A 78 2.15 8.33 -7.15
C LEU A 78 1.53 7.08 -7.78
N GLN A 79 2.15 6.58 -8.86
CA GLN A 79 1.78 5.29 -9.46
C GLN A 79 2.25 4.12 -8.59
N LEU A 80 1.45 3.05 -8.54
CA LEU A 80 1.75 1.87 -7.74
C LEU A 80 3.02 1.13 -8.18
N GLY A 81 3.34 1.14 -9.49
CA GLY A 81 4.59 0.59 -10.01
C GLY A 81 5.80 1.24 -9.33
N ASN A 82 5.93 2.57 -9.48
CA ASN A 82 7.01 3.34 -8.87
C ASN A 82 7.05 3.19 -7.34
N LEU A 83 5.88 3.03 -6.70
CA LEU A 83 5.82 2.78 -5.26
C LEU A 83 6.48 1.44 -4.90
N ARG A 84 6.12 0.36 -5.59
CA ARG A 84 6.68 -0.98 -5.36
C ARG A 84 8.19 -1.00 -5.62
N ASP A 85 8.64 -0.27 -6.64
CA ASP A 85 10.07 -0.13 -6.94
C ASP A 85 10.83 0.46 -5.74
N THR A 86 10.26 1.43 -5.02
CA THR A 86 10.90 1.96 -3.81
C THR A 86 11.08 0.93 -2.68
N TYR A 87 10.19 -0.06 -2.58
CA TYR A 87 10.33 -1.17 -1.62
C TYR A 87 11.39 -2.16 -2.05
N TYR A 88 11.46 -2.44 -3.35
CA TYR A 88 12.51 -3.26 -3.91
C TYR A 88 13.88 -2.60 -3.69
N GLU A 89 14.03 -1.31 -4.05
CA GLU A 89 15.26 -0.53 -3.85
C GLU A 89 15.67 -0.47 -2.38
N ALA A 90 14.73 -0.23 -1.46
CA ALA A 90 15.05 -0.21 -0.03
C ALA A 90 15.51 -1.57 0.50
N THR A 91 15.07 -2.68 -0.10
CA THR A 91 15.41 -4.05 0.33
C THR A 91 16.70 -4.56 -0.30
N TYR A 92 16.92 -4.29 -1.59
CA TYR A 92 17.99 -4.90 -2.40
C TYR A 92 19.03 -3.89 -2.90
N GLY A 93 18.84 -2.59 -2.65
CA GLY A 93 19.63 -1.52 -3.25
C GLY A 93 19.12 -1.13 -4.65
N SER A 94 19.64 -0.02 -5.17
CA SER A 94 19.37 0.38 -6.56
C SER A 94 20.12 -0.54 -7.52
N LEU A 95 19.41 -1.13 -8.48
CA LEU A 95 20.03 -1.72 -9.66
C LEU A 95 20.41 -0.58 -10.61
N GLU A 96 21.39 0.25 -10.24
CA GLU A 96 22.08 1.01 -11.26
C GLU A 96 22.81 0.01 -12.15
N PRO A 97 22.48 -0.11 -13.46
CA PRO A 97 23.32 -0.87 -14.36
C PRO A 97 24.72 -0.27 -14.25
N PRO A 98 25.79 -1.08 -14.15
CA PRO A 98 27.14 -0.54 -14.07
C PRO A 98 27.30 0.42 -15.23
N VAL A 99 27.51 1.70 -14.91
CA VAL A 99 27.71 2.75 -15.91
C VAL A 99 28.96 2.33 -16.65
N GLY A 100 28.76 1.78 -17.86
CA GLY A 100 29.83 1.34 -18.73
C GLY A 100 30.78 2.50 -18.90
N THR A 101 31.93 2.40 -18.26
CA THR A 101 33.02 3.35 -18.47
C THR A 101 33.51 3.10 -19.89
N PRO A 102 33.56 4.13 -20.76
CA PRO A 102 33.92 3.98 -22.17
C PRO A 102 35.33 3.41 -22.38
#